data_AF-A0A1T4X8Q1-F1
#
_entry.id   AF-A0A1T4X8Q1-F1
#
_cell.length_a   1.000
_cell.length_b   1.000
_cell.length_c   1.000
_cell.angle_alpha   90.00
_cell.angle_beta   90.00
_cell.angle_gamma   90.00
#
_symmetry.space_group_name_H-M   'P 1'
#
loop_
_entity.id
_entity.type
_entity.pdbx_description
1 polymer ?
#
loop_
_entity_poly.entity_id
_entity_poly.type
_entity_poly.pdbx_seq_one_letter_code
_entity_poly.pdbx_strand_id
1 'polypeptide(L)' 'MQCLDLRRINVEEWMQGCKKVIIQHGSRPYVLTITRRGKLILTAADTPLTRLPSKPINSGNHEPV' A
#
# COMPACT_ATOMS: atom_id res chain seq x y z
N MET A 1 20.69 20.63 16.16
CA MET A 1 19.77 19.63 15.59
C MET A 1 20.13 18.30 16.21
N GLN A 2 19.29 17.79 17.12
CA GLN A 2 19.56 16.50 17.78
C GLN A 2 19.35 15.40 16.74
N CYS A 3 20.39 14.61 16.49
CA CYS A 3 20.29 13.37 15.72
C CYS A 3 19.47 12.40 16.59
N LEU A 4 18.15 12.48 16.46
CA LEU A 4 17.21 11.60 17.13
C LEU A 4 17.44 10.19 16.58
N ASP A 5 17.70 9.24 17.47
CA ASP A 5 17.82 7.82 17.14
C ASP A 5 16.78 7.42 16.11
N LEU A 6 17.26 6.84 15.00
CA LEU A 6 16.39 6.39 13.93
C LEU A 6 15.48 5.30 14.47
N ARG A 7 14.16 5.55 14.44
CA ARG A 7 13.17 4.53 14.79
C ARG A 7 13.29 3.37 13.81
N ARG A 8 13.57 2.18 14.34
CA ARG A 8 13.55 0.93 13.57
C ARG A 8 12.10 0.48 13.33
N ILE A 9 11.82 0.02 12.13
CA ILE A 9 10.54 -0.57 11.73
C ILE A 9 10.83 -1.93 11.11
N ASN A 10 10.14 -2.98 11.55
CA ASN A 10 10.15 -4.26 10.87
C ASN A 10 9.25 -4.19 9.63
N VAL A 11 9.87 -4.12 8.45
CA VAL A 11 9.16 -3.97 7.18
C VAL A 11 8.36 -5.24 6.82
N GLU A 12 8.80 -6.42 7.23
CA GLU A 12 8.09 -7.67 6.95
C GLU A 12 6.73 -7.72 7.66
N GLU A 13 6.72 -7.39 8.95
CA GLU A 13 5.49 -7.26 9.75
C GLU A 13 4.60 -6.14 9.21
N TRP A 14 5.19 -4.98 8.92
CA TRP A 14 4.45 -3.81 8.45
C TRP A 14 3.79 -4.02 7.08
N MET A 15 4.47 -4.74 6.17
CA MET A 15 3.91 -5.09 4.86
C MET A 15 2.95 -6.28 4.90
N GLN A 16 2.77 -6.96 6.04
CA GLN A 16 1.83 -8.08 6.21
C GLN A 16 1.95 -9.14 5.11
N GLY A 17 3.18 -9.50 4.74
CA GLY A 17 3.47 -10.48 3.68
C GLY A 17 3.31 -9.97 2.24
N CYS A 18 2.80 -8.76 2.03
CA CYS A 18 2.72 -8.16 0.70
C CYS A 18 4.12 -7.83 0.16
N LYS A 19 4.31 -7.98 -1.15
CA LYS A 19 5.58 -7.66 -1.82
C LYS A 19 5.64 -6.23 -2.36
N LYS A 20 4.49 -5.55 -2.43
CA LYS A 20 4.33 -4.19 -2.94
C LYS A 20 3.22 -3.52 -2.14
N VAL A 21 3.49 -2.33 -1.60
CA VAL A 21 2.51 -1.52 -0.85
C VAL A 21 2.63 -0.05 -1.23
N ILE A 22 1.54 0.71 -1.05
CA ILE A 22 1.54 2.17 -1.19
C ILE A 22 1.84 2.80 0.17
N ILE A 23 2.88 3.64 0.23
CA ILE A 23 3.17 4.52 1.35
C ILE A 23 2.63 5.91 1.00
N GLN A 24 1.74 6.43 1.84
CA GLN A 24 1.26 7.80 1.73
C GLN A 24 2.20 8.73 2.50
N HIS A 25 2.74 9.76 1.85
CA HIS A 25 3.50 10.83 2.51
C HIS A 25 2.96 12.19 2.09
N GLY A 26 2.12 12.78 2.94
CA GLY A 26 1.35 13.97 2.60
C GLY A 26 0.44 13.71 1.39
N SER A 27 0.55 14.54 0.36
CA SER A 27 -0.17 14.37 -0.91
C SER A 27 0.54 13.46 -1.92
N ARG A 28 1.75 13.01 -1.63
CA ARG A 28 2.59 12.23 -2.56
C ARG A 28 2.57 10.75 -2.18
N PRO A 29 1.96 9.87 -2.99
CA PRO A 29 2.06 8.45 -2.80
C PRO A 29 3.40 7.91 -3.30
N TYR A 30 3.89 6.87 -2.64
CA TYR A 30 5.09 6.13 -3.03
C TYR A 30 4.77 4.65 -3.07
N VAL A 31 5.40 3.92 -3.98
CA VAL A 31 5.38 2.46 -4.00
C VAL A 31 6.63 1.95 -3.29
N LEU A 32 6.44 1.19 -2.20
CA LEU A 32 7.50 0.36 -1.64
C LEU A 32 7.36 -1.06 -2.17
N THR A 33 8.42 -1.59 -2.76
CA THR A 33 8.49 -2.98 -3.23
C THR A 33 9.67 -3.69 -2.57
N ILE A 34 9.44 -4.91 -2.09
CA ILE A 34 10.53 -5.82 -1.69
C ILE A 34 10.82 -6.80 -2.83
N THR A 35 12.07 -6.82 -3.26
CA THR A 35 12.55 -7.72 -4.31
C THR A 35 12.68 -9.15 -3.80
N ARG A 36 12.77 -10.14 -4.69
CA ARG A 36 13.04 -11.55 -4.34
C ARG A 36 14.32 -11.74 -3.51
N ARG A 37 15.31 -10.84 -3.66
CA ARG A 37 16.59 -10.87 -2.93
C ARG A 37 16.58 -10.04 -1.64
N GLY A 38 15.41 -9.56 -1.20
CA GLY A 38 15.26 -8.81 0.05
C GLY A 38 15.61 -7.32 -0.02
N LYS A 39 15.98 -6.78 -1.20
CA LYS A 39 16.17 -5.32 -1.35
C LYS A 39 14.83 -4.60 -1.36
N LEU A 40 14.78 -3.44 -0.73
CA LEU A 40 13.65 -2.51 -0.79
C LEU A 40 13.88 -1.47 -1.88
N ILE A 41 12.83 -1.18 -2.64
CA ILE A 41 12.81 -0.14 -3.68
C ILE A 41 11.63 0.78 -3.37
N LEU A 42 11.92 2.07 -3.19
CA LEU A 42 10.91 3.12 -3.04
C LEU A 42 10.88 3.93 -4.34
N THR A 43 9.70 4.04 -4.95
CA THR A 43 9.49 4.82 -6.17
C THR A 43 8.32 5.78 -5.95
N ALA A 44 8.37 6.96 -6.55
CA ALA A 44 7.20 7.82 -6.60
C ALA A 44 6.07 7.08 -7.31
N ALA A 45 4.86 7.11 -6.75
CA ALA A 45 3.69 6.65 -7.46
C ALA A 45 3.20 7.82 -8.32
N ASP A 46 3.68 7.88 -9.57
CA ASP A 46 3.20 8.85 -10.56
C ASP A 46 1.79 8.43 -11.03
N THR A 47 0.79 8.57 -10.16
CA THR A 47 -0.61 8.49 -10.58
C THR A 47 -1.50 9.11 -9.50
N PRO A 48 -2.39 10.06 -9.84
CA PRO A 48 -3.51 10.36 -8.96
C PRO A 48 -4.22 9.03 -8.68
N LEU A 49 -4.59 8.79 -7.42
CA LEU A 49 -5.44 7.68 -7.01
C LEU A 49 -6.80 7.82 -7.71
N THR A 50 -6.87 7.51 -9.00
CA THR A 50 -8.11 7.25 -9.70
C THR A 50 -8.64 6.00 -9.05
N ARG A 51 -9.60 6.23 -8.16
CA ARG A 51 -10.45 5.24 -7.50
C ARG A 51 -10.56 4.02 -8.41
N LEU A 52 -9.97 2.90 -8.00
CA LEU A 52 -10.34 1.62 -8.60
C LEU A 52 -11.87 1.55 -8.49
N PRO A 53 -12.60 1.26 -9.57
CA PRO A 53 -14.04 1.14 -9.48
C PRO A 53 -14.32 0.00 -8.50
N SER A 54 -14.85 0.34 -7.33
CA SER A 54 -15.51 -0.60 -6.46
C SER A 54 -16.58 -1.25 -7.33
N LYS A 55 -16.35 -2.50 -7.76
CA LYS A 55 -17.39 -3.32 -8.36
C LYS A 55 -18.59 -3.25 -7.41
N PRO A 56 -19.75 -2.73 -7.82
CA PRO A 56 -20.91 -2.75 -6.96
C PRO A 56 -21.19 -4.21 -6.64
N ILE A 57 -21.23 -4.53 -5.34
CA ILE A 57 -21.73 -5.79 -4.83
C ILE A 57 -23.18 -5.88 -5.31
N ASN A 58 -23.45 -6.79 -6.24
CA ASN A 58 -24.81 -7.08 -6.65
C ASN A 58 -25.48 -7.83 -5.50
N SER A 59 -26.12 -7.10 -4.59
CA SER A 59 -27.00 -7.66 -3.57
C SER A 59 -28.29 -8.14 -4.25
N GLY A 60 -28.23 -9.32 -4.85
CA GLY A 60 -29.42 -10.05 -5.29
C GLY A 60 -30.13 -10.63 -4.07
N ASN A 61 -31.00 -9.83 -3.45
CA ASN A 61 -31.99 -10.35 -2.51
C ASN A 61 -33.24 -10.82 -3.29
N HIS A 62 -33.56 -12.09 -3.03
CA HIS A 62 -34.78 -12.89 -3.22
C HIS A 62 -36.10 -12.21 -3.65
N GLU A 63 -36.85 -12.87 -4.55
CA GLU A 63 -38.28 -13.18 -4.34
C GLU A 63 -38.73 -14.41 -5.16
N PRO A 64 -39.84 -15.08 -4.75
CA PRO A 64 -40.15 -16.48 -5.00
C PRO A 64 -41.09 -16.70 -6.19
N VAL A 65 -41.20 -17.97 -6.62
CA VAL A 65 -42.35 -18.51 -7.38
C VAL A 65 -42.87 -19.75 -6.68
#